data_AF-A0A7W1G5V6-F1
#
_entry.id   AF-A0A7W1G5V6-F1
#
_cell.length_a   1.000
_cell.length_b   1.000
_cell.length_c   1.000
_cell.angle_alpha   90.00
_cell.angle_beta   90.00
_cell.angle_gamma   90.00
#
_symmetry.space_group_name_H-M   'P 1'
#
loop_
_entity.id
_entity.type
_entity.pdbx_description
1 polymer ?
#
loop_
_entity_poly.entity_id
_entity_poly.type
_entity_poly.pdbx_seq_one_letter_code
_entity_poly.pdbx_strand_id
1 'polypeptide(L)'
;MLLAAIEDHGTRVAASIERRVLAGLAGGCSLPLGCLVRRIDGRWTAVAFLGHEAAAGIDCRETGPAASLAQQVLARLVVGGFAPKPPRPLSPLHPG
;
A
#
# COMPACT_ATOMS: atom_id res chain seq x y z
N MET A 1 27.23 -4.73 16.42
CA MET A 1 26.73 -4.29 15.09
C MET A 1 25.67 -3.22 15.32
N LEU A 2 25.98 -1.94 15.08
CA LEU A 2 25.13 -0.79 15.49
C LEU A 2 23.82 -0.68 14.68
N LEU A 3 23.83 -1.07 13.40
CA LEU A 3 22.65 -1.00 12.54
C LEU A 3 21.51 -1.93 13.00
N ALA A 4 21.85 -3.08 13.59
CA ALA A 4 20.85 -4.00 14.12
C ALA A 4 20.12 -3.43 15.34
N ALA A 5 20.74 -2.50 16.09
CA ALA A 5 20.14 -1.90 17.28
C ALA A 5 19.10 -0.81 16.94
N ILE A 6 19.09 -0.30 15.71
CA ILE A 6 18.12 0.70 15.22
C ILE A 6 17.09 0.09 14.26
N GLU A 7 17.25 -1.17 13.88
CA GLU A 7 16.32 -1.84 12.99
C GLU A 7 15.03 -2.20 13.73
N ASP A 8 13.92 -1.61 13.33
CA ASP A 8 12.60 -2.13 13.67
C ASP A 8 12.16 -3.16 12.62
N HIS A 9 12.03 -4.42 13.05
CA HIS A 9 11.63 -5.52 12.18
C HIS A 9 10.27 -5.27 11.52
N GLY A 10 9.32 -4.68 12.26
CA GLY A 10 7.99 -4.39 11.74
C GLY A 10 8.04 -3.40 10.57
N THR A 11 8.72 -2.28 10.77
CA THR A 11 8.96 -1.25 9.75
C THR A 11 9.71 -1.81 8.55
N ARG A 12 10.73 -2.64 8.78
CA ARG A 12 11.47 -3.28 7.67
C ARG A 12 10.56 -4.15 6.81
N VAL A 13 9.69 -4.95 7.41
CA VAL A 13 8.74 -5.80 6.67
C VAL A 13 7.71 -4.96 5.93
N ALA A 14 7.14 -3.94 6.56
CA ALA A 14 6.19 -3.01 5.92
C ALA A 14 6.80 -2.33 4.69
N ALA A 15 7.95 -1.68 4.86
CA ALA A 15 8.65 -1.00 3.77
C ALA A 15 9.09 -1.95 2.65
N SER A 16 9.42 -3.21 2.99
CA SER A 16 9.75 -4.23 1.99
C SER A 16 8.54 -4.60 1.13
N ILE A 17 7.35 -4.68 1.72
CA ILE A 17 6.11 -4.94 0.98
C ILE A 17 5.77 -3.75 0.08
N GLU A 18 5.82 -2.53 0.60
CA GLU A 18 5.57 -1.28 -0.16
C GLU A 18 6.50 -1.16 -1.38
N ARG A 19 7.81 -1.38 -1.17
CA ARG A 19 8.80 -1.35 -2.26
C ARG A 19 8.58 -2.44 -3.30
N ARG A 20 8.12 -3.63 -2.90
CA ARG A 20 7.77 -4.70 -3.85
C ARG A 20 6.55 -4.33 -4.70
N VAL A 21 5.57 -3.63 -4.14
CA VAL A 21 4.43 -3.10 -4.90
C VAL A 21 4.91 -2.05 -5.90
N LEU A 22 5.72 -1.08 -5.48
CA LEU A 22 6.28 -0.08 -6.39
C LEU A 22 7.09 -0.72 -7.54
N ALA A 23 7.99 -1.64 -7.21
CA ALA A 23 8.81 -2.35 -8.19
C ALA A 23 7.97 -3.22 -9.14
N GLY A 24 6.91 -3.87 -8.64
CA GLY A 24 6.02 -4.70 -9.45
C GLY A 24 5.17 -3.92 -10.46
N LEU A 25 4.92 -2.63 -10.20
CA LEU A 25 4.30 -1.71 -11.17
C LEU A 25 5.31 -1.11 -12.16
N ALA A 26 6.58 -1.55 -12.12
CA ALA A 26 7.71 -0.95 -12.85
C ALA A 26 7.81 0.58 -12.67
N GLY A 27 7.35 1.07 -11.50
CA GLY A 27 7.27 2.49 -11.20
C GLY A 27 8.54 3.05 -10.59
N GLY A 28 8.68 4.36 -10.71
CA GLY A 28 9.66 5.16 -9.97
C GLY A 28 8.97 6.21 -9.10
N CYS A 29 9.73 7.21 -8.64
CA CYS A 29 9.23 8.27 -7.76
C CYS A 29 8.09 9.12 -8.38
N SER A 30 7.96 9.14 -9.70
CA SER A 30 6.90 9.87 -10.42
C SER A 30 5.62 9.07 -10.62
N LEU A 31 5.60 7.78 -10.24
CA LEU A 31 4.37 7.00 -10.30
C LEU A 31 3.38 7.57 -9.26
N PRO A 32 2.13 7.89 -9.62
CA PRO A 32 1.12 8.40 -8.70
C PRO A 32 0.56 7.29 -7.79
N LEU A 33 1.45 6.63 -7.04
CA LEU A 33 1.15 5.53 -6.13
C LEU A 33 1.23 6.00 -4.67
N GLY A 34 0.17 5.76 -3.92
CA GLY A 34 0.23 5.66 -2.46
C GLY A 34 0.15 4.19 -2.04
N CYS A 35 1.07 3.73 -1.20
CA CYS A 35 1.01 2.38 -0.60
C CYS A 35 1.47 2.47 0.85
N LEU A 36 0.61 2.05 1.78
CA LEU A 36 0.89 2.01 3.21
C LEU A 36 0.62 0.61 3.75
N VAL A 37 1.62 0.03 4.41
CA VAL A 37 1.54 -1.27 5.03
C VAL A 37 1.71 -1.14 6.54
N ARG A 38 0.79 -1.74 7.29
CA ARG A 38 0.87 -1.78 8.76
C ARG A 38 0.44 -3.13 9.32
N ARG A 39 0.90 -3.44 10.52
CA ARG A 39 0.47 -4.63 11.26
C ARG A 39 -0.69 -4.25 12.20
N ILE A 40 -1.81 -4.97 12.10
CA ILE A 40 -3.01 -4.80 12.93
C ILE A 40 -3.39 -6.19 13.44
N ASP A 41 -3.57 -6.35 14.75
CA ASP A 41 -3.97 -7.63 15.37
C ASP A 41 -3.13 -8.83 14.87
N GLY A 42 -1.82 -8.63 14.79
CA GLY A 42 -0.86 -9.65 14.35
C GLY A 42 -0.81 -9.87 12.83
N ARG A 43 -1.69 -9.27 12.04
CA ARG A 43 -1.84 -9.46 10.58
C ARG A 43 -1.37 -8.23 9.80
N TRP A 44 -0.78 -8.44 8.62
CA TRP A 44 -0.39 -7.33 7.76
C TRP A 44 -1.59 -6.84 6.94
N THR A 45 -1.79 -5.53 6.92
CA THR A 45 -2.81 -4.84 6.13
C THR A 45 -2.12 -3.82 5.24
N ALA A 46 -2.40 -3.86 3.95
CA ALA A 46 -1.98 -2.87 2.98
C ALA A 46 -3.19 -2.03 2.55
N VAL A 47 -2.99 -0.72 2.41
CA VAL A 47 -3.90 0.17 1.72
C VAL A 47 -3.10 0.80 0.59
N ALA A 48 -3.60 0.69 -0.64
CA ALA A 48 -2.93 1.26 -1.81
C ALA A 48 -3.90 2.03 -2.69
N PHE A 49 -3.36 3.02 -3.40
CA PHE A 49 -4.05 3.84 -4.39
C PHE A 49 -3.10 4.11 -5.55
N LEU A 50 -3.53 3.82 -6.78
CA LEU A 50 -2.83 4.15 -8.00
C LEU A 50 -3.66 5.17 -8.78
N GLY A 51 -3.15 6.41 -8.87
CA GLY A 51 -3.77 7.48 -9.65
C GLY A 51 -3.60 7.26 -11.15
N HIS A 52 -4.48 7.91 -11.93
CA HIS A 52 -4.40 7.96 -13.38
C HIS A 52 -4.77 9.37 -13.85
N GLU A 53 -4.06 9.91 -14.85
CA GLU A 53 -4.25 11.31 -15.27
C GLU A 53 -5.60 11.55 -15.95
N ALA A 54 -6.08 10.56 -16.72
CA ALA A 54 -7.31 10.67 -17.52
C ALA A 54 -8.49 9.85 -16.99
N ALA A 55 -8.34 9.18 -15.83
CA ALA A 55 -9.37 8.26 -15.31
C ALA A 55 -9.38 8.25 -13.78
N ALA A 56 -10.43 7.69 -13.18
CA ALA A 56 -10.48 7.48 -11.73
C ALA A 56 -9.34 6.57 -11.30
N GLY A 57 -8.64 6.87 -10.20
CA GLY A 57 -7.61 5.99 -9.68
C GLY A 57 -8.16 4.68 -9.11
N ILE A 58 -7.29 3.69 -8.94
CA ILE A 58 -7.62 2.37 -8.43
C ILE A 58 -7.17 2.30 -6.97
N ASP A 59 -8.07 2.04 -6.04
CA ASP A 59 -7.71 1.78 -4.64
C ASP A 59 -7.99 0.34 -4.24
N CYS A 60 -7.19 -0.18 -3.32
CA CYS A 60 -7.43 -1.49 -2.71
C CYS A 60 -7.02 -1.51 -1.25
N ARG A 61 -7.60 -2.47 -0.53
CA ARG A 61 -7.21 -2.83 0.82
C ARG A 61 -7.07 -4.33 0.88
N GLU A 62 -5.88 -4.81 1.20
CA GLU A 62 -5.59 -6.23 1.26
C GLU A 62 -5.01 -6.57 2.63
N THR A 63 -5.33 -7.77 3.09
CA THR A 63 -4.91 -8.23 4.41
C THR A 63 -4.43 -9.67 4.32
N GLY A 64 -3.19 -9.95 4.73
CA GLY A 64 -2.64 -11.29 4.57
C GLY A 64 -1.24 -11.49 5.17
N PRO A 65 -0.60 -12.63 4.89
CA PRO A 65 0.79 -12.88 5.26
C PRO A 65 1.75 -11.94 4.51
N ALA A 66 2.86 -11.56 5.15
CA ALA A 66 3.87 -10.68 4.54
C ALA A 66 4.42 -11.22 3.21
N ALA A 67 4.55 -12.55 3.09
CA ALA A 67 5.13 -13.20 1.92
C ALA A 67 4.31 -12.96 0.63
N SER A 68 2.97 -12.91 0.74
CA SER A 68 2.07 -12.83 -0.41
C SER A 68 1.39 -11.46 -0.56
N LEU A 69 1.44 -10.60 0.46
CA LEU A 69 0.65 -9.36 0.49
C LEU A 69 0.99 -8.41 -0.67
N ALA A 70 2.26 -8.26 -1.04
CA ALA A 70 2.65 -7.42 -2.17
C ALA A 70 2.03 -7.91 -3.49
N GLN A 71 2.00 -9.23 -3.73
CA GLN A 71 1.42 -9.81 -4.93
C GLN A 71 -0.11 -9.66 -4.98
N GLN A 72 -0.77 -9.75 -3.83
CA GLN A 72 -2.22 -9.52 -3.71
C GLN A 72 -2.57 -8.07 -4.07
N VAL A 73 -1.81 -7.10 -3.53
CA VAL A 73 -1.97 -5.67 -3.85
C VAL A 73 -1.73 -5.42 -5.35
N LEU A 74 -0.65 -5.96 -5.92
CA LEU A 74 -0.36 -5.83 -7.35
C LEU A 74 -1.47 -6.39 -8.23
N ALA A 75 -1.97 -7.58 -7.91
CA ALA A 75 -3.08 -8.18 -8.65
C ALA A 75 -4.32 -7.26 -8.65
N ARG A 76 -4.62 -6.58 -7.54
CA ARG A 76 -5.72 -5.61 -7.48
C ARG A 76 -5.46 -4.36 -8.31
N LEU A 77 -4.27 -3.79 -8.21
CA LEU A 77 -3.93 -2.56 -8.92
C LEU A 77 -3.80 -2.76 -10.44
N VAL A 78 -3.49 -3.97 -10.91
CA VAL A 78 -3.37 -4.28 -12.34
C VAL A 78 -4.69 -4.78 -12.93
N VAL A 79 -5.46 -5.60 -12.21
CA VAL A 79 -6.72 -6.19 -12.71
C VAL A 79 -7.92 -5.27 -12.50
N GLY A 80 -7.87 -4.38 -11.50
CA GLY A 80 -8.92 -3.40 -11.25
C GLY A 80 -8.96 -2.35 -12.35
N GLY A 81 -9.61 -2.63 -13.47
CA GLY A 81 -9.93 -1.61 -14.47
C GLY A 81 -10.65 -0.42 -13.83
N PHE A 82 -10.54 0.76 -14.45
CA PHE A 82 -11.02 2.05 -13.98
C PHE A 82 -12.53 2.09 -13.71
N ALA A 83 -12.95 1.61 -12.54
CA ALA A 83 -14.30 1.79 -12.04
C ALA A 83 -14.33 3.03 -11.14
N PRO A 84 -15.21 4.01 -11.39
CA PRO A 84 -15.32 5.18 -10.53
C PRO A 84 -15.81 4.76 -9.14
N LYS A 85 -14.98 4.98 -8.12
CA LYS A 85 -15.36 4.80 -6.72
C LYS A 85 -15.90 6.11 -6.15
N PRO A 86 -17.00 6.08 -5.36
CA PRO A 86 -17.45 7.27 -4.66
C PRO A 86 -16.37 7.80 -3.70
N PRO A 87 -16.29 9.13 -3.49
CA PRO A 87 -15.28 9.72 -2.62
C PRO A 87 -15.37 9.14 -1.22
N ARG A 88 -14.21 8.81 -0.65
CA ARG A 88 -14.11 8.30 0.72
C ARG A 88 -14.56 9.41 1.68
N PRO A 89 -15.46 9.14 2.64
CA PRO A 89 -15.82 10.14 3.64
C PRO A 89 -14.57 10.52 4.44
N LEU A 90 -14.32 11.83 4.55
CA LEU A 90 -13.27 12.36 5.41
C LEU A 90 -13.58 11.90 6.85
N SER A 91 -12.67 11.15 7.46
CA SER A 91 -12.76 10.92 8.90
C SER A 91 -12.72 12.27 9.61
N PRO A 92 -13.59 12.52 10.60
CA PRO A 92 -13.55 13.77 11.35
C PRO A 92 -12.18 13.90 11.99
N LEU A 93 -11.51 15.03 11.74
CA LEU A 93 -10.38 15.48 12.54
C LEU A 93 -10.88 15.51 13.99
N HIS A 94 -10.31 14.67 14.85
CA HIS A 94 -10.56 14.77 16.29
C HIS A 94 -10.12 16.17 16.74
N PRO A 95 -11.03 17.02 17.26
CA PRO A 95 -10.60 18.20 17.99
C PRO A 95 -9.96 17.70 19.29
N GLY A 96 -8.71 18.09 19.52
CA GLY A 96 -8.09 18.02 20.84
C GLY A 96 -8.72 19.03 21.80
#